data_AF-A0A7S1N314-F1
#
_entry.id   AF-A0A7S1N314-F1
#
_cell.length_a   1.000
_cell.length_b   1.000
_cell.length_c   1.000
_cell.angle_alpha   90.00
_cell.angle_beta   90.00
_cell.angle_gamma   90.00
#
_symmetry.space_group_name_H-M   'P 1'
#
loop_
_entity.id
_entity.type
_entity.pdbx_description
1 polymer ?
#
loop_
_entity_poly.entity_id
_entity_poly.type
_entity_poly.pdbx_seq_one_letter_code
_entity_poly.pdbx_strand_id
1 'polypeptide(L)'
;FFSPMAEPAAKKAKLGAPSAPLPVARHPKPTFDRQRLFTGFFAPVPTPYGADGTVNLQAIPALAQMLIRDGIEGVFVTGTGGESVALSVAEREAVTDAWLKAAGPKGPQRRLQIIVHIGGSQVTQESRRLAAHAEAAGADAVACMAPCGI
;
A
#
# COMPACT_ATOMS: atom_id res chain seq x y z
N PHE A 1 -0.49 -64.01 -3.37
CA PHE A 1 -1.78 -63.37 -3.01
C PHE A 1 -1.55 -61.87 -2.82
N PHE A 2 -1.58 -61.10 -3.91
CA PHE A 2 -1.76 -59.65 -3.85
C PHE A 2 -2.55 -59.29 -5.11
N SER A 3 -3.85 -59.02 -4.95
CA SER A 3 -4.68 -58.47 -6.03
C SER A 3 -4.33 -56.99 -6.23
N PRO A 4 -4.37 -56.46 -7.46
CA PRO A 4 -4.24 -55.03 -7.67
C PRO A 4 -5.52 -54.32 -7.18
N MET A 5 -5.37 -53.28 -6.36
CA MET A 5 -6.47 -52.41 -5.96
C MET A 5 -6.94 -51.60 -7.18
N ALA A 6 -8.24 -51.62 -7.44
CA ALA A 6 -8.87 -50.78 -8.45
C ALA A 6 -8.86 -49.30 -8.02
N GLU A 7 -8.43 -48.44 -8.92
CA GLU A 7 -8.47 -46.97 -8.77
C GLU A 7 -9.93 -46.48 -8.84
N PRO A 8 -10.40 -45.65 -7.88
CA PRO A 8 -11.77 -45.15 -7.93
C PRO A 8 -11.90 -44.07 -9.01
N ALA A 9 -12.87 -44.25 -9.90
CA ALA A 9 -13.19 -43.29 -10.96
C ALA A 9 -13.58 -41.92 -10.35
N ALA A 10 -12.78 -40.89 -10.63
CA ALA A 10 -13.08 -39.51 -10.27
C ALA A 10 -14.37 -39.04 -10.97
N LYS A 11 -15.43 -38.78 -10.19
CA LYS A 11 -16.62 -38.08 -10.70
C LYS A 11 -16.22 -36.66 -11.09
N LYS A 12 -16.19 -36.38 -12.40
CA LYS A 12 -16.08 -35.01 -12.93
C LYS A 12 -17.26 -34.18 -12.42
N ALA A 13 -17.02 -33.31 -11.44
CA ALA A 13 -17.99 -32.29 -11.07
C ALA A 13 -18.22 -31.37 -12.29
N LYS A 14 -19.46 -31.27 -12.76
CA LYS A 14 -19.83 -30.29 -13.76
C LYS A 14 -19.66 -28.91 -13.14
N LEU A 15 -18.66 -28.14 -13.61
CA LEU A 15 -18.58 -26.72 -13.33
C LEU A 15 -19.91 -26.09 -13.77
N GLY A 16 -20.65 -25.54 -12.80
CA GLY A 16 -21.85 -24.76 -13.09
C GLY A 16 -21.48 -23.59 -14.01
N ALA A 17 -22.42 -23.19 -14.87
CA ALA A 17 -22.23 -22.04 -15.74
C ALA A 17 -21.78 -20.82 -14.90
N PRO A 18 -20.85 -19.98 -15.40
CA PRO A 18 -20.43 -18.79 -14.69
C PRO A 18 -21.66 -17.94 -14.38
N SER A 19 -21.83 -17.56 -13.11
CA SER A 19 -22.90 -16.66 -12.69
C SER A 19 -22.79 -15.36 -13.47
N ALA A 20 -23.94 -14.79 -13.85
CA ALA A 20 -23.99 -13.51 -14.54
C ALA A 20 -23.14 -12.46 -13.78
N PRO A 21 -22.36 -11.62 -14.49
CA PRO A 21 -21.55 -10.60 -13.84
C PRO A 21 -22.45 -9.70 -13.01
N LEU A 22 -22.04 -9.44 -11.76
CA LEU A 22 -22.74 -8.50 -10.89
C LEU A 22 -22.88 -7.15 -11.62
N PRO A 23 -24.04 -6.48 -11.51
CA PRO A 23 -24.22 -5.18 -12.12
C PRO A 23 -23.21 -4.19 -11.53
N VAL A 24 -22.19 -3.85 -12.32
CA VAL A 24 -21.24 -2.79 -11.97
C VAL A 24 -21.94 -1.46 -12.22
N ALA A 25 -22.24 -0.73 -11.14
CA ALA A 25 -22.76 0.62 -11.25
C ALA A 25 -21.80 1.45 -12.12
N ARG A 26 -22.33 2.11 -13.17
CA ARG A 26 -21.54 3.02 -13.99
C ARG A 26 -21.24 4.26 -13.16
N HIS A 27 -20.06 4.30 -12.56
CA HIS A 27 -19.55 5.52 -11.95
C HIS A 27 -19.38 6.59 -13.05
N PRO A 28 -19.72 7.86 -12.76
CA PRO A 28 -19.43 8.95 -13.68
C PRO A 28 -17.93 8.92 -14.05
N LYS A 29 -17.62 9.24 -15.31
CA LYS A 29 -16.22 9.29 -15.76
C LYS A 29 -15.45 10.25 -14.83
N PRO A 30 -14.37 9.80 -14.18
CA PRO A 30 -13.58 10.68 -13.34
C PRO A 30 -13.05 11.82 -14.22
N THR A 31 -13.43 13.05 -13.91
CA THR A 31 -12.79 14.24 -14.45
C THR A 31 -11.47 14.39 -13.72
N PHE A 32 -10.36 14.10 -14.40
CA PHE A 32 -9.03 14.33 -13.85
C PHE A 32 -8.74 15.82 -13.87
N ASP A 33 -8.71 16.42 -12.68
CA ASP A 33 -8.15 17.75 -12.51
C ASP A 33 -6.63 17.66 -12.74
N ARG A 34 -6.16 18.22 -13.87
CA ARG A 34 -4.74 18.22 -14.24
C ARG A 34 -3.89 19.02 -13.24
N GLN A 35 -4.50 19.86 -12.40
CA GLN A 35 -3.81 20.60 -11.35
C GLN A 35 -3.46 19.72 -10.12
N ARG A 36 -4.01 18.50 -10.05
CA ARG A 36 -3.71 17.51 -8.98
C ARG A 36 -2.76 16.40 -9.42
N LEU A 37 -2.03 16.57 -10.51
CA LEU A 37 -1.08 15.56 -10.98
C LEU A 37 0.17 15.55 -10.08
N PHE A 38 0.53 14.37 -9.58
CA PHE A 38 1.84 14.12 -8.98
C PHE A 38 2.90 14.30 -10.07
N THR A 39 3.81 15.25 -9.87
CA THR A 39 4.87 15.59 -10.84
C THR A 39 6.22 15.64 -10.12
N GLY A 40 7.28 15.31 -10.84
CA GLY A 40 8.63 15.18 -10.27
C GLY A 40 8.95 13.77 -9.80
N PHE A 41 9.95 13.66 -8.94
CA PHE A 41 10.49 12.40 -8.46
C PHE A 41 9.87 12.02 -7.10
N PHE A 42 9.36 10.79 -7.03
CA PHE A 42 8.80 10.21 -5.82
C PHE A 42 9.68 9.06 -5.36
N ALA A 43 10.41 9.28 -4.27
CA ALA A 43 11.36 8.29 -3.78
C ALA A 43 10.61 7.18 -3.02
N PRO A 44 10.77 5.88 -3.38
CA PRO A 44 10.45 4.80 -2.44
C PRO A 44 11.42 4.88 -1.26
N VAL A 45 10.88 4.91 -0.05
CA VAL A 45 11.67 5.13 1.16
C VAL A 45 11.70 3.87 2.03
N PRO A 46 12.88 3.50 2.56
CA PRO A 46 12.99 2.38 3.48
C PRO A 46 12.33 2.71 4.82
N THR A 47 11.90 1.67 5.52
CA THR A 47 11.51 1.78 6.92
C THR A 47 12.77 1.73 7.78
N PRO A 48 13.10 2.79 8.54
CA PRO A 48 14.27 2.74 9.41
C PRO A 48 14.04 1.75 10.55
N TYR A 49 15.07 0.97 10.89
CA TYR A 49 15.05 0.03 12.01
C TYR A 49 16.15 0.38 13.03
N GLY A 50 15.88 0.09 14.30
CA GLY A 50 16.86 0.11 15.37
C GLY A 50 17.76 -1.12 15.33
N ALA A 51 18.83 -1.12 16.12
CA ALA A 51 19.73 -2.26 16.26
C ALA A 51 19.05 -3.50 16.85
N ASP A 52 17.92 -3.31 17.55
CA ASP A 52 17.08 -4.36 18.10
C ASP A 52 16.03 -4.91 17.11
N GLY A 53 16.03 -4.41 15.87
CA GLY A 53 15.07 -4.79 14.83
C GLY A 53 13.69 -4.16 14.97
N THR A 54 13.49 -3.21 15.89
CA THR A 54 12.24 -2.46 16.01
C THR A 54 12.19 -1.29 15.03
N VAL A 55 10.99 -0.88 14.61
CA VAL A 55 10.82 0.29 13.72
C VAL A 55 11.29 1.57 14.42
N ASN A 56 12.23 2.28 13.80
CA ASN A 56 12.80 3.53 14.30
C ASN A 56 12.13 4.75 13.65
N LEU A 57 10.98 5.16 14.19
CA LEU A 57 10.24 6.32 13.71
C LEU A 57 11.00 7.65 13.87
N GLN A 58 11.92 7.74 14.82
CA GLN A 58 12.67 8.97 15.12
C GLN A 58 13.72 9.31 14.05
N ALA A 59 14.09 8.35 13.20
CA ALA A 59 14.99 8.59 12.07
C ALA A 59 14.29 9.24 10.87
N ILE A 60 12.96 9.12 10.76
CA ILE A 60 12.19 9.58 9.60
C ILE A 60 12.32 11.10 9.36
N PRO A 61 12.27 12.00 10.38
CA PRO A 61 12.43 13.43 10.16
C PRO A 61 13.75 13.82 9.49
N ALA A 62 14.87 13.18 9.89
CA ALA A 62 16.17 13.45 9.29
C ALA A 62 16.23 12.98 7.83
N LEU A 63 15.65 11.80 7.54
CA LEU A 63 15.53 11.28 6.18
C LEU A 63 14.65 12.18 5.30
N ALA A 64 13.52 12.64 5.82
CA ALA A 64 12.64 13.57 5.12
C ALA A 64 13.36 14.89 4.79
N GLN A 65 14.08 15.48 5.75
CA GLN A 65 14.85 16.70 5.52
C GLN A 65 15.93 16.53 4.46
N MET A 66 16.61 15.37 4.46
CA MET A 66 17.60 15.02 3.44
C MET A 66 16.95 15.00 2.04
N LEU A 67 15.81 14.32 1.88
CA LEU A 67 15.09 14.23 0.61
C LEU A 67 14.58 15.60 0.13
N ILE A 68 14.06 16.42 1.04
CA ILE A 68 13.62 17.80 0.72
C ILE A 68 14.78 18.62 0.19
N ARG A 69 15.94 18.57 0.87
CA ARG A 69 17.15 19.30 0.46
C ARG A 69 17.66 18.84 -0.90
N ASP A 70 17.54 17.54 -1.18
CA ASP A 70 17.98 16.94 -2.44
C ASP A 70 16.96 17.17 -3.59
N GLY A 71 15.89 17.94 -3.33
CA GLY A 71 14.95 18.39 -4.35
C GLY A 71 13.83 17.39 -4.66
N ILE A 72 13.65 16.35 -3.84
CA ILE A 72 12.59 15.35 -4.03
C ILE A 72 11.20 15.97 -3.81
N GLU A 73 10.23 15.62 -4.66
CA GLU A 73 8.87 16.14 -4.61
C GLU A 73 7.96 15.37 -3.67
N GLY A 74 8.19 14.07 -3.53
CA GLY A 74 7.43 13.24 -2.61
C GLY A 74 8.05 11.88 -2.34
N VAL A 75 7.37 11.11 -1.51
CA VAL A 75 7.82 9.79 -1.10
C VAL A 75 6.71 8.77 -1.24
N PHE A 76 7.12 7.54 -1.53
CA PHE A 76 6.28 6.37 -1.57
C PHE A 76 6.58 5.52 -0.32
N VAL A 77 5.68 5.57 0.65
CA VAL A 77 5.88 4.97 1.97
C VAL A 77 5.28 3.57 2.06
N THR A 78 5.88 2.73 2.90
CA THR A 78 5.46 1.35 3.18
C THR A 78 5.24 0.51 1.92
N GLY A 79 6.06 0.75 0.88
CA GLY A 79 6.11 -0.02 -0.35
C GLY A 79 6.95 -1.30 -0.23
N THR A 80 7.26 -1.98 -1.35
CA THR A 80 8.23 -3.09 -1.31
C THR A 80 9.59 -2.65 -0.78
N GLY A 81 10.10 -1.51 -1.26
CA GLY A 81 11.33 -0.90 -0.73
C GLY A 81 11.16 -0.19 0.62
N GLY A 82 9.95 -0.20 1.18
CA GLY A 82 9.62 0.20 2.54
C GLY A 82 9.07 -0.97 3.35
N GLU A 83 9.45 -2.20 2.97
CA GLU A 83 9.23 -3.44 3.73
C GLU A 83 7.75 -3.78 4.02
N SER A 84 6.84 -3.45 3.09
CA SER A 84 5.39 -3.58 3.26
C SER A 84 4.88 -4.96 3.75
N VAL A 85 5.59 -6.03 3.39
CA VAL A 85 5.24 -7.42 3.75
C VAL A 85 5.85 -7.87 5.08
N ALA A 86 6.87 -7.16 5.58
CA ALA A 86 7.50 -7.46 6.87
C ALA A 86 6.86 -6.67 8.02
N LEU A 87 6.22 -5.53 7.72
CA LEU A 87 5.55 -4.69 8.70
C LEU A 87 4.15 -5.22 9.03
N SER A 88 3.80 -5.19 10.32
CA SER A 88 2.42 -5.27 10.76
C SER A 88 1.61 -4.04 10.33
N VAL A 89 0.29 -4.16 10.35
CA VAL A 89 -0.62 -3.04 10.02
C VAL A 89 -0.39 -1.85 10.96
N ALA A 90 -0.19 -2.10 12.26
CA ALA A 90 0.06 -1.05 13.23
C ALA A 90 1.40 -0.33 12.97
N GLU A 91 2.45 -1.06 12.57
CA GLU A 91 3.72 -0.44 12.21
C GLU A 91 3.58 0.39 10.93
N ARG A 92 2.81 -0.08 9.94
CA ARG A 92 2.55 0.70 8.72
C ARG A 92 1.79 2.00 9.00
N GLU A 93 0.81 1.96 9.90
CA GLU A 93 0.09 3.14 10.39
C GLU A 93 1.08 4.13 11.05
N ALA A 94 1.91 3.64 11.98
CA ALA A 94 2.90 4.47 12.69
C ALA A 94 3.98 5.07 11.77
N VAL A 95 4.48 4.31 10.80
CA VAL A 95 5.42 4.79 9.77
C VAL A 95 4.76 5.88 8.91
N THR A 96 3.50 5.66 8.51
CA THR A 96 2.73 6.63 7.72
C THR A 96 2.58 7.96 8.49
N ASP A 97 2.20 7.89 9.77
CA ASP A 97 2.04 9.07 10.62
C ASP A 97 3.35 9.84 10.79
N ALA A 98 4.47 9.12 10.99
CA ALA A 98 5.78 9.74 11.11
C ALA A 98 6.19 10.49 9.83
N TRP A 99 5.93 9.92 8.66
CA TRP A 99 6.18 10.57 7.36
C TRP A 99 5.29 11.78 7.12
N LEU A 100 3.99 11.68 7.43
CA LEU A 100 3.06 12.81 7.31
C LEU A 100 3.44 13.96 8.24
N LYS A 101 3.80 13.63 9.49
CA LYS A 101 4.30 14.60 10.45
C LYS A 101 5.58 15.28 9.96
N ALA A 102 6.52 14.51 9.40
CA ALA A 102 7.78 15.04 8.87
C ALA A 102 7.58 15.91 7.62
N ALA A 103 6.58 15.61 6.78
CA ALA A 103 6.22 16.44 5.63
C ALA A 103 5.60 17.77 6.04
N GLY A 104 4.95 17.83 7.20
CA GLY A 104 4.24 19.02 7.67
C GLY A 104 2.84 19.19 7.02
N PRO A 105 2.12 20.25 7.43
CA PRO A 105 0.72 20.43 7.03
C PRO A 105 0.57 20.75 5.54
N LYS A 106 -0.58 20.41 4.98
CA LYS A 106 -0.98 20.88 3.64
C LYS A 106 -1.10 22.40 3.64
N GLY A 107 -0.54 23.05 2.62
CA GLY A 107 -0.52 24.51 2.51
C GLY A 107 0.10 24.98 1.20
N PRO A 108 0.24 26.31 1.00
CA PRO A 108 0.86 26.87 -0.20
C PRO A 108 2.38 26.64 -0.28
N GLN A 109 3.02 26.30 0.84
CA GLN A 109 4.44 25.99 0.88
C GLN A 109 4.71 24.60 0.30
N ARG A 110 5.85 24.45 -0.40
CA ARG A 110 6.32 23.15 -0.88
C ARG A 110 6.59 22.23 0.31
N ARG A 111 6.06 21.01 0.23
CA ARG A 111 6.34 19.90 1.16
C ARG A 111 6.51 18.59 0.40
N LEU A 112 7.04 17.57 1.05
CA LEU A 112 6.98 16.20 0.50
C LEU A 112 5.53 15.76 0.39
N GLN A 113 5.13 15.37 -0.82
CA GLN A 113 3.86 14.69 -1.03
C GLN A 113 3.99 13.22 -0.61
N ILE A 114 3.00 12.70 0.09
CA ILE A 114 3.04 11.35 0.68
C ILE A 114 2.07 10.44 -0.04
N ILE A 115 2.62 9.42 -0.73
CA ILE A 115 1.85 8.32 -1.32
C ILE A 115 2.01 7.10 -0.42
N VAL A 116 0.91 6.60 0.14
CA VAL A 116 0.92 5.46 1.07
C VAL A 116 0.58 4.18 0.33
N HIS A 117 1.49 3.21 0.35
CA HIS A 117 1.15 1.89 -0.15
C HIS A 117 0.26 1.15 0.84
N ILE A 118 -0.91 0.69 0.40
CA ILE A 118 -1.92 -0.01 1.21
C ILE A 118 -2.08 -1.50 0.81
N GLY A 119 -1.35 -1.93 -0.23
CA GLY A 119 -1.34 -3.31 -0.69
C GLY A 119 -0.39 -4.19 0.13
N GLY A 120 -0.49 -5.51 -0.06
CA GLY A 120 0.36 -6.50 0.59
C GLY A 120 -0.17 -7.92 0.35
N SER A 121 0.40 -8.92 1.03
CA SER A 121 -0.05 -10.32 0.99
C SER A 121 -1.38 -10.59 1.71
N GLN A 122 -2.02 -9.54 2.22
CA GLN A 122 -3.09 -9.64 3.22
C GLN A 122 -4.49 -9.47 2.61
N VAL A 123 -5.48 -9.97 3.36
CA VAL A 123 -6.93 -9.91 3.10
C VAL A 123 -7.36 -8.46 2.81
N THR A 124 -8.33 -8.29 1.90
CA THR A 124 -8.99 -7.02 1.53
C THR A 124 -9.30 -6.11 2.73
N GLN A 125 -9.53 -6.65 3.93
CA GLN A 125 -9.85 -5.89 5.13
C GLN A 125 -8.69 -5.03 5.66
N GLU A 126 -7.45 -5.54 5.64
CA GLU A 126 -6.29 -4.76 6.11
C GLU A 126 -5.96 -3.62 5.14
N SER A 127 -6.02 -3.87 3.83
CA SER A 127 -5.88 -2.79 2.84
C SER A 127 -6.98 -1.74 2.98
N ARG A 128 -8.22 -2.12 3.31
CA ARG A 128 -9.30 -1.17 3.61
C ARG A 128 -9.01 -0.34 4.87
N ARG A 129 -8.48 -0.97 5.93
CA ARG A 129 -8.09 -0.28 7.16
C ARG A 129 -6.97 0.73 6.88
N LEU A 130 -5.90 0.30 6.20
CA LEU A 130 -4.77 1.17 5.83
C LEU A 130 -5.20 2.32 4.92
N ALA A 131 -6.14 2.08 3.99
CA ALA A 131 -6.72 3.12 3.15
C ALA A 131 -7.47 4.17 3.98
N ALA A 132 -8.35 3.72 4.88
CA ALA A 132 -9.11 4.61 5.77
C ALA A 132 -8.19 5.40 6.70
N HIS A 133 -7.15 4.76 7.23
CA HIS A 133 -6.13 5.42 8.03
C HIS A 133 -5.39 6.49 7.22
N ALA A 134 -4.88 6.15 6.03
CA ALA A 134 -4.14 7.09 5.19
C ALA A 134 -5.00 8.31 4.79
N GLU A 135 -6.28 8.11 4.50
CA GLU A 135 -7.22 9.20 4.24
C GLU A 135 -7.40 10.09 5.47
N ALA A 136 -7.69 9.51 6.63
CA ALA A 136 -7.91 10.23 7.88
C ALA A 136 -6.66 11.02 8.34
N ALA A 137 -5.48 10.43 8.16
CA ALA A 137 -4.20 11.06 8.49
C ALA A 137 -3.79 12.17 7.49
N GLY A 138 -4.44 12.23 6.33
CA GLY A 138 -4.21 13.28 5.34
C GLY A 138 -3.13 12.97 4.31
N ALA A 139 -2.92 11.70 3.95
CA ALA A 139 -2.10 11.33 2.80
C ALA A 139 -2.52 12.07 1.51
N ASP A 140 -1.60 12.19 0.55
CA ASP A 140 -1.89 12.80 -0.74
C ASP A 140 -2.51 11.80 -1.71
N ALA A 141 -2.07 10.54 -1.64
CA ALA A 141 -2.67 9.43 -2.34
C ALA A 141 -2.41 8.11 -1.61
N VAL A 142 -3.16 7.09 -2.01
CA VAL A 142 -2.87 5.70 -1.70
C VAL A 142 -2.48 4.96 -2.97
N ALA A 143 -1.62 3.95 -2.84
CA ALA A 143 -1.26 3.05 -3.91
C ALA A 143 -1.52 1.60 -3.48
N CYS A 144 -2.14 0.82 -4.36
CA CYS A 144 -2.41 -0.59 -4.09
C CYS A 144 -1.85 -1.44 -5.23
N MET A 145 -1.12 -2.49 -4.87
CA MET A 145 -0.74 -3.51 -5.85
C MET A 145 -1.95 -4.40 -6.14
N ALA A 146 -1.99 -5.00 -7.32
CA ALA A 146 -2.97 -6.04 -7.59
C ALA A 146 -2.79 -7.19 -6.57
N PRO A 147 -3.88 -7.87 -6.15
CA PRO A 147 -3.76 -9.02 -5.27
C PRO A 147 -2.82 -10.07 -5.88
N CYS A 148 -1.72 -10.36 -5.19
CA CYS A 148 -0.87 -11.51 -5.50
C CYS A 148 -1.30 -12.65 -4.58
N GLY A 149 -1.99 -13.65 -5.14
CA GLY A 149 -2.41 -14.82 -4.38
C GLY A 149 -1.17 -15.57 -3.86
N ILE A 150 -1.09 -15.72 -2.54
CA ILE A 150 -0.34 -16.79 -1.88
C ILE A 150 -1.32 -17.61 -1.05
#